data_AF-A0A7W8AEI7-F1
#
_entry.id   AF-A0A7W8AEI7-F1
#
_cell.length_a   1.000
_cell.length_b   1.000
_cell.length_c   1.000
_cell.angle_alpha   90.00
_cell.angle_beta   90.00
_cell.angle_gamma   90.00
#
_symmetry.space_group_name_H-M   'P 1'
#
loop_
_entity.id
_entity.type
_entity.pdbx_description
1 polymer ?
#
loop_
_entity_poly.entity_id
_entity_poly.type
_entity_poly.pdbx_seq_one_letter_code
_entity_poly.pdbx_strand_id
1 'polypeptide(L)'
;MSRAYWQLWTSSGLSNLADGILKVALPLVAVQFTRSPTLVAGLAVAVTLPWLVCALPVGALVDRLDRRRAMLAANLARAVLLAAVTAAVLLGWGSIWLLYGAAFLIGTAETVYDTAAQSIVPQIVPRERLTQANGRLYAAELTANQFVGPPLAGLLAAAAAALAFATPAALWLLAVAALFLVRGSYRVERAEPATLRADIAAGLRYLWRQKVLRRLAVLTGLFNFASNATSAVLVLYATGPMNLPEAGYGLLLGTIAAGSLVGSLAGAWLEGRLGRTRTLVVALLAGAVLIGVPAATTSPYLVGAGFFVGGIGIVVANVVMVSLRQRITPDAMLGRVNSSYRLIAWGTMPLGALVGGLLAQQIGLRPLFAVMALVALTGLACVRALDT
;
A
#
# COMPACT_ATOMS: atom_id res chain seq x y z
N MET A 1 -23.78 -3.61 -10.06
CA MET A 1 -22.41 -3.54 -10.62
C MET A 1 -22.31 -4.55 -11.76
N SER A 2 -21.43 -4.35 -12.75
CA SER A 2 -21.29 -5.25 -13.90
C SER A 2 -20.56 -6.55 -13.53
N ARG A 3 -20.70 -7.61 -14.35
CA ARG A 3 -19.95 -8.86 -14.20
C ARG A 3 -18.43 -8.64 -14.29
N ALA A 4 -18.00 -7.78 -15.20
CA ALA A 4 -16.61 -7.40 -15.38
C ALA A 4 -16.00 -6.75 -14.13
N TYR A 5 -16.79 -5.94 -13.40
CA TYR A 5 -16.34 -5.38 -12.13
C TYR A 5 -16.07 -6.46 -11.08
N TRP A 6 -16.96 -7.44 -10.94
CA TRP A 6 -16.77 -8.51 -9.95
C TRP A 6 -15.60 -9.42 -10.30
N GLN A 7 -15.36 -9.68 -11.59
CA GLN A 7 -14.17 -10.41 -12.04
C GLN A 7 -12.87 -9.66 -11.74
N LEU A 8 -12.84 -8.34 -11.98
CA LEU A 8 -11.73 -7.47 -11.57
C LEU A 8 -11.54 -7.49 -10.05
N TRP A 9 -12.64 -7.35 -9.30
CA TRP A 9 -12.63 -7.35 -7.84
C TRP A 9 -12.04 -8.65 -7.29
N THR A 10 -12.44 -9.81 -7.84
CA THR A 10 -11.90 -11.11 -7.46
C THR A 10 -10.42 -11.22 -7.83
N SER A 11 -10.01 -10.78 -9.03
CA SER A 11 -8.60 -10.74 -9.43
C SER A 11 -7.75 -9.91 -8.47
N SER A 12 -8.20 -8.69 -8.15
CA SER A 12 -7.51 -7.80 -7.21
C SER A 12 -7.43 -8.38 -5.81
N GLY A 13 -8.53 -8.97 -5.31
CA GLY A 13 -8.53 -9.63 -4.01
C GLY A 13 -7.54 -10.79 -3.93
N LEU A 14 -7.53 -11.68 -4.93
CA LEU A 14 -6.60 -12.81 -5.00
C LEU A 14 -5.13 -12.36 -5.11
N SER A 15 -4.87 -11.37 -5.97
CA SER A 15 -3.51 -10.80 -6.11
C SER A 15 -3.04 -10.14 -4.81
N ASN A 16 -3.89 -9.38 -4.15
CA ASN A 16 -3.56 -8.71 -2.91
C ASN A 16 -3.37 -9.70 -1.76
N LEU A 17 -4.13 -10.81 -1.74
CA LEU A 17 -3.93 -11.89 -0.79
C LEU A 17 -2.54 -12.52 -0.96
N ALA A 18 -2.14 -12.80 -2.21
CA ALA A 18 -0.82 -13.30 -2.53
C ALA A 18 0.29 -12.35 -2.05
N ASP A 19 0.14 -11.06 -2.35
CA ASP A 19 1.08 -10.00 -1.92
C ASP A 19 1.17 -9.94 -0.37
N GLY A 20 0.03 -10.06 0.32
CA GLY A 20 -0.03 -10.08 1.78
C GLY A 20 0.65 -11.30 2.40
N ILE A 21 0.49 -12.48 1.79
CA ILE A 21 1.17 -13.69 2.22
C ILE A 21 2.69 -13.55 2.02
N LEU A 22 3.09 -13.06 0.85
CA LEU A 22 4.49 -12.93 0.47
C LEU A 22 5.27 -11.99 1.41
N LYS A 23 4.63 -10.92 1.91
CA LYS A 23 5.22 -9.98 2.87
C LYS A 23 5.79 -10.67 4.11
N VAL A 24 5.19 -11.78 4.53
CA VAL A 24 5.64 -12.58 5.68
C VAL A 24 6.51 -13.75 5.23
N ALA A 25 6.15 -14.42 4.12
CA ALA A 25 6.91 -15.56 3.61
C ALA A 25 8.35 -15.21 3.23
N LEU A 26 8.56 -14.03 2.63
CA LEU A 26 9.88 -13.62 2.12
C LEU A 26 10.92 -13.45 3.24
N PRO A 27 10.67 -12.72 4.34
CA PRO A 27 11.56 -12.69 5.51
C PRO A 27 11.81 -14.07 6.13
N LEU A 28 10.82 -14.96 6.20
CA LEU A 28 10.98 -16.29 6.80
C LEU A 28 12.00 -17.16 6.06
N VAL A 29 12.05 -17.06 4.73
CA VAL A 29 13.08 -17.75 3.93
C VAL A 29 14.43 -17.05 4.01
N ALA A 30 14.44 -15.72 4.14
CA ALA A 30 15.69 -14.97 4.29
C ALA A 30 16.50 -15.40 5.52
N VAL A 31 15.83 -15.73 6.64
CA VAL A 31 16.47 -16.17 7.89
C VAL A 31 17.24 -17.49 7.72
N GLN A 32 16.94 -18.28 6.68
CA GLN A 32 17.71 -19.50 6.35
C GLN A 32 19.08 -19.18 5.75
N PHE A 33 19.24 -18.02 5.11
CA PHE A 33 20.48 -17.60 4.43
C PHE A 33 21.28 -16.58 5.23
N THR A 34 20.66 -15.87 6.16
CA THR A 34 21.33 -14.84 6.96
C THR A 34 20.74 -14.74 8.36
N ARG A 35 21.61 -14.47 9.34
CA ARG A 35 21.21 -14.10 10.70
C ARG A 35 21.23 -12.59 10.91
N SER A 36 21.60 -11.80 9.90
CA SER A 36 21.68 -10.34 9.99
C SER A 36 20.29 -9.71 9.89
N PRO A 37 19.79 -9.03 10.95
CA PRO A 37 18.49 -8.36 10.90
C PRO A 37 18.41 -7.26 9.83
N THR A 38 19.54 -6.62 9.51
CA THR A 38 19.58 -5.55 8.50
C THR A 38 19.34 -6.06 7.08
N LEU A 39 19.88 -7.24 6.76
CA LEU A 39 19.66 -7.89 5.46
C LEU A 39 18.21 -8.39 5.31
N VAL A 40 17.61 -8.90 6.40
CA VAL A 40 16.21 -9.33 6.39
C VAL A 40 15.29 -8.10 6.23
N ALA A 41 15.52 -7.04 7.00
CA ALA A 41 14.74 -5.79 6.89
C ALA A 41 14.88 -5.13 5.51
N GLY A 42 16.07 -5.20 4.90
CA GLY A 42 16.30 -4.64 3.58
C GLY A 42 15.50 -5.31 2.46
N LEU A 43 14.96 -6.52 2.65
CA LEU A 43 14.03 -7.13 1.69
C LEU A 43 12.71 -6.36 1.59
N ALA A 44 12.19 -5.84 2.71
CA ALA A 44 11.01 -4.97 2.67
C ALA A 44 11.28 -3.69 1.88
N VAL A 45 12.48 -3.14 2.01
CA VAL A 45 12.94 -2.02 1.18
C VAL A 45 13.01 -2.44 -0.28
N ALA A 46 13.57 -3.61 -0.60
CA ALA A 46 13.66 -4.10 -1.98
C ALA A 46 12.28 -4.25 -2.67
N VAL A 47 11.27 -4.76 -1.95
CA VAL A 47 9.88 -4.87 -2.47
C VAL A 47 9.24 -3.51 -2.67
N THR A 48 9.52 -2.54 -1.80
CA THR A 48 8.85 -1.21 -1.84
C THR A 48 9.59 -0.16 -2.66
N LEU A 49 10.89 -0.32 -2.89
CA LEU A 49 11.74 0.58 -3.66
C LEU A 49 11.21 0.87 -5.08
N PRO A 50 10.62 -0.09 -5.82
CA PRO A 50 9.98 0.18 -7.12
C PRO A 50 8.93 1.29 -7.08
N TRP A 51 8.22 1.50 -5.96
CA TRP A 51 7.30 2.64 -5.82
C TRP A 51 8.00 4.00 -5.89
N LEU A 52 9.27 4.06 -5.46
CA LEU A 52 10.08 5.28 -5.53
C LEU A 52 10.72 5.47 -6.92
N VAL A 53 11.22 4.40 -7.55
CA VAL A 53 12.01 4.54 -8.79
C VAL A 53 11.21 4.26 -10.07
N CYS A 54 10.18 3.42 -10.01
CA CYS A 54 9.42 2.96 -11.17
C CYS A 54 8.00 3.54 -11.28
N ALA A 55 7.47 4.23 -10.26
CA ALA A 55 6.09 4.74 -10.30
C ALA A 55 5.80 5.66 -11.49
N LEU A 56 6.71 6.59 -11.84
CA LEU A 56 6.51 7.50 -12.98
C LEU A 56 6.61 6.78 -14.34
N PRO A 57 7.68 5.99 -14.63
CA PRO A 57 7.75 5.23 -15.88
C PRO A 57 6.59 4.26 -16.05
N VAL A 58 6.22 3.52 -14.99
CA VAL A 58 5.12 2.55 -15.01
C VAL A 58 3.80 3.24 -15.29
N GLY A 59 3.53 4.38 -14.65
CA GLY A 59 2.36 5.21 -14.93
C GLY A 59 2.20 5.57 -16.39
N ALA A 60 3.26 6.14 -16.97
CA ALA A 60 3.26 6.56 -18.36
C ALA A 60 3.22 5.37 -19.35
N LEU A 61 3.73 4.20 -18.96
CA LEU A 61 3.66 2.96 -19.73
C LEU A 61 2.26 2.34 -19.69
N VAL A 62 1.64 2.25 -18.52
CA VAL A 62 0.27 1.72 -18.34
C VAL A 62 -0.75 2.53 -19.14
N ASP A 63 -0.52 3.84 -19.29
CA ASP A 63 -1.35 4.70 -20.14
C ASP A 63 -1.16 4.46 -21.66
N ARG A 64 -0.18 3.66 -22.09
CA ARG A 64 0.07 3.29 -23.51
C ARG A 64 -0.44 1.90 -23.84
N LEU A 65 -0.39 1.01 -22.85
CA LEU A 65 -0.75 -0.38 -22.96
C LEU A 65 -2.24 -0.60 -22.71
N ASP A 66 -2.73 -1.76 -23.13
CA ASP A 66 -4.00 -2.25 -22.64
C ASP A 66 -3.85 -2.60 -21.15
N ARG A 67 -4.67 -1.99 -20.29
CA ARG A 67 -4.56 -2.10 -18.83
C ARG A 67 -4.76 -3.53 -18.34
N ARG A 68 -5.67 -4.27 -18.98
CA ARG A 68 -5.89 -5.69 -18.67
C ARG A 68 -4.67 -6.52 -19.05
N ARG A 69 -4.06 -6.29 -20.22
CA ARG A 69 -2.82 -7.00 -20.61
C ARG A 69 -1.66 -6.70 -19.68
N ALA A 70 -1.51 -5.46 -19.23
CA ALA A 70 -0.49 -5.08 -18.26
C ALA A 70 -0.67 -5.81 -16.93
N MET A 71 -1.90 -5.87 -16.41
CA MET A 71 -2.22 -6.63 -15.19
C MET A 71 -1.96 -8.14 -15.35
N LEU A 72 -2.36 -8.74 -16.47
CA LEU A 72 -2.10 -10.15 -16.76
C LEU A 72 -0.60 -10.46 -16.77
N ALA A 73 0.18 -9.65 -17.50
CA ALA A 73 1.62 -9.80 -17.59
C ALA A 73 2.31 -9.63 -16.23
N ALA A 74 1.86 -8.67 -15.42
CA ALA A 74 2.40 -8.45 -14.08
C ALA A 74 2.19 -9.67 -13.16
N ASN A 75 0.98 -10.21 -13.08
CA ASN A 75 0.72 -11.37 -12.21
C ASN A 75 1.38 -12.66 -12.72
N LEU A 76 1.45 -12.85 -14.05
CA LEU A 76 2.23 -13.95 -14.63
C LEU A 76 3.71 -13.82 -14.29
N ALA A 77 4.31 -12.63 -14.45
CA ALA A 77 5.70 -12.39 -14.09
C ALA A 77 5.96 -12.65 -12.60
N ARG A 78 5.09 -12.18 -11.70
CA ARG A 78 5.19 -12.45 -10.26
C ARG A 78 5.14 -13.95 -9.95
N ALA A 79 4.20 -14.69 -10.53
CA ALA A 79 4.06 -16.13 -10.33
C ALA A 79 5.30 -16.90 -10.84
N VAL A 80 5.78 -16.58 -12.04
CA VAL A 80 6.97 -17.20 -12.63
C VAL A 80 8.23 -16.87 -11.82
N LEU A 81 8.42 -15.60 -11.42
CA LEU A 81 9.56 -15.18 -10.61
C LEU A 81 9.57 -15.91 -9.27
N LEU A 82 8.43 -16.00 -8.59
CA LEU A 82 8.35 -16.69 -7.31
C LEU A 82 8.60 -18.19 -7.47
N ALA A 83 8.04 -18.84 -8.50
CA ALA A 83 8.32 -20.24 -8.79
C ALA A 83 9.80 -20.49 -9.08
N ALA A 84 10.46 -19.60 -9.84
CA ALA A 84 11.89 -19.66 -10.12
C ALA A 84 12.73 -19.52 -8.85
N VAL A 85 12.38 -18.59 -7.96
CA VAL A 85 13.03 -18.43 -6.65
C VAL A 85 12.86 -19.68 -5.79
N THR A 86 11.65 -20.22 -5.71
CA THR A 86 11.38 -21.46 -4.96
C THR A 86 12.21 -22.62 -5.50
N ALA A 87 12.26 -22.80 -6.82
CA ALA A 87 13.08 -23.82 -7.45
C ALA A 87 14.58 -23.63 -7.15
N ALA A 88 15.10 -22.40 -7.27
CA ALA A 88 16.50 -22.11 -6.96
C ALA A 88 16.84 -22.41 -5.49
N VAL A 89 15.95 -22.09 -4.55
CA VAL A 89 16.13 -22.41 -3.12
C VAL A 89 16.14 -23.92 -2.90
N LEU A 90 15.20 -24.66 -3.50
CA LEU A 90 15.12 -26.13 -3.37
C LEU A 90 16.31 -26.86 -4.01
N LEU A 91 16.88 -26.32 -5.08
CA LEU A 91 18.07 -26.85 -5.75
C LEU A 91 19.39 -26.47 -5.04
N GLY A 92 19.32 -25.77 -3.90
CA GLY A 92 20.50 -25.35 -3.14
C GLY A 92 21.23 -24.13 -3.71
N TRP A 93 20.66 -23.45 -4.71
CA TRP A 93 21.19 -22.20 -5.29
C TRP A 93 20.60 -20.95 -4.64
N GLY A 94 19.93 -21.13 -3.50
CA GLY A 94 19.34 -20.04 -2.73
C GLY A 94 20.39 -19.09 -2.18
N SER A 95 20.12 -17.79 -2.28
CA SER A 95 20.98 -16.74 -1.75
C SER A 95 20.14 -15.55 -1.33
N ILE A 96 20.57 -14.82 -0.30
CA ILE A 96 19.93 -13.58 0.10
C ILE A 96 19.86 -12.59 -1.07
N TRP A 97 20.89 -12.53 -1.91
CA TRP A 97 20.95 -11.64 -3.08
C TRP A 97 19.93 -12.01 -4.16
N LEU A 98 19.67 -13.30 -4.33
CA LEU A 98 18.60 -13.79 -5.20
C LEU A 98 17.23 -13.34 -4.68
N LEU A 99 17.01 -13.38 -3.36
CA LEU A 99 15.79 -12.86 -2.75
C LEU A 99 15.64 -11.35 -2.94
N TYR A 100 16.71 -10.57 -2.84
CA TYR A 100 16.70 -9.13 -3.13
C TYR A 100 16.31 -8.84 -4.58
N GLY A 101 16.93 -9.54 -5.54
CA GLY A 101 16.59 -9.40 -6.95
C GLY A 101 15.13 -9.74 -7.24
N ALA A 102 14.65 -10.86 -6.69
CA ALA A 102 13.26 -11.28 -6.83
C ALA A 102 12.28 -10.29 -6.17
N ALA A 103 12.57 -9.83 -4.95
CA ALA A 103 11.79 -8.85 -4.23
C ALA A 103 11.59 -7.57 -5.04
N PHE A 104 12.66 -7.05 -5.63
CA PHE A 104 12.61 -5.86 -6.48
C PHE A 104 11.79 -6.08 -7.75
N LEU A 105 11.96 -7.21 -8.43
CA LEU A 105 11.22 -7.52 -9.66
C LEU A 105 9.73 -7.76 -9.39
N ILE A 106 9.39 -8.47 -8.31
CA ILE A 106 8.02 -8.65 -7.84
C ILE A 106 7.40 -7.30 -7.47
N GLY A 107 8.12 -6.45 -6.74
CA GLY A 107 7.71 -5.08 -6.38
C GLY A 107 7.50 -4.17 -7.60
N THR A 108 8.24 -4.41 -8.68
CA THR A 108 8.06 -3.71 -9.96
C THR A 108 6.78 -4.18 -10.67
N ALA A 109 6.55 -5.50 -10.72
CA ALA A 109 5.35 -6.08 -11.31
C ALA A 109 4.08 -5.72 -10.54
N GLU A 110 4.06 -5.91 -9.21
CA GLU A 110 3.88 -4.80 -8.28
C GLU A 110 3.10 -3.56 -8.71
N THR A 111 3.95 -2.56 -8.87
CA THR A 111 3.68 -1.22 -9.31
C THR A 111 2.86 -1.18 -10.61
N VAL A 112 3.16 -2.07 -11.56
CA VAL A 112 2.44 -2.17 -12.84
C VAL A 112 1.00 -2.63 -12.61
N TYR A 113 0.81 -3.70 -11.85
CA TYR A 113 -0.52 -4.27 -11.58
C TYR A 113 -1.42 -3.23 -10.92
N ASP A 114 -1.00 -2.65 -9.80
CA ASP A 114 -1.86 -1.73 -9.04
C ASP A 114 -2.17 -0.46 -9.83
N THR A 115 -1.20 0.06 -10.59
CA THR A 115 -1.41 1.26 -11.41
C THR A 115 -2.43 1.00 -12.51
N ALA A 116 -2.39 -0.18 -13.14
CA ALA A 116 -3.36 -0.59 -14.13
C ALA A 116 -4.73 -0.91 -13.51
N ALA A 117 -4.76 -1.60 -12.36
CA ALA A 117 -5.97 -1.97 -11.63
C ALA A 117 -6.78 -0.75 -11.19
N GLN A 118 -6.14 0.31 -10.68
CA GLN A 118 -6.86 1.54 -10.36
C GLN A 118 -7.37 2.27 -11.62
N SER A 119 -6.62 2.20 -12.71
CA SER A 119 -6.93 2.94 -13.95
C SER A 119 -8.00 2.27 -14.82
N ILE A 120 -8.27 0.97 -14.61
CA ILE A 120 -9.28 0.22 -15.36
C ILE A 120 -10.70 0.37 -14.77
N VAL A 121 -10.83 0.65 -13.46
CA VAL A 121 -12.14 0.79 -12.77
C VAL A 121 -13.06 1.82 -13.47
N PRO A 122 -12.60 3.03 -13.84
CA PRO A 122 -13.45 4.02 -14.50
C PRO A 122 -13.98 3.60 -15.88
N GLN A 123 -13.36 2.60 -16.52
CA GLN A 123 -13.80 2.07 -17.82
C GLN A 123 -14.79 0.92 -17.69
N ILE A 124 -14.90 0.31 -16.50
CA ILE A 124 -15.78 -0.84 -16.24
C ILE A 124 -17.05 -0.41 -15.51
N VAL A 125 -17.02 0.74 -14.83
CA VAL A 125 -18.06 1.21 -13.93
C VAL A 125 -18.55 2.61 -14.32
N PRO A 126 -19.87 2.86 -14.36
CA PRO A 126 -20.43 4.20 -14.57
C PRO A 126 -19.97 5.22 -13.52
N ARG A 127 -19.87 6.50 -13.89
CA ARG A 127 -19.32 7.58 -13.05
C ARG A 127 -20.04 7.70 -11.70
N GLU A 128 -21.34 7.48 -11.69
CA GLU A 128 -22.21 7.62 -10.52
C GLU A 128 -21.91 6.57 -9.44
N ARG A 129 -21.29 5.45 -9.83
CA ARG A 129 -20.97 4.33 -8.94
C ARG A 129 -19.48 4.19 -8.63
N LEU A 130 -18.62 5.11 -9.11
CA LEU A 130 -17.17 5.01 -8.94
C LEU A 130 -16.73 5.04 -7.49
N THR A 131 -17.33 5.91 -6.66
CA THR A 131 -16.99 5.98 -5.22
C THR A 131 -17.28 4.65 -4.53
N GLN A 132 -18.45 4.07 -4.78
CA GLN A 132 -18.83 2.76 -4.22
C GLN A 132 -17.92 1.64 -4.72
N ALA A 133 -17.57 1.64 -6.01
CA ALA A 133 -16.69 0.66 -6.62
C ALA A 133 -15.27 0.72 -6.04
N ASN A 134 -14.69 1.91 -5.96
CA ASN A 134 -13.36 2.11 -5.37
C ASN A 134 -13.34 1.73 -3.89
N GLY A 135 -14.37 2.10 -3.12
CA GLY A 135 -14.45 1.71 -1.70
C GLY A 135 -14.48 0.19 -1.49
N ARG A 136 -15.26 -0.53 -2.29
CA ARG A 136 -15.34 -2.01 -2.22
C ARG A 136 -14.08 -2.71 -2.71
N LEU A 137 -13.45 -2.18 -3.76
CA LEU A 137 -12.18 -2.71 -4.27
C LEU A 137 -11.07 -2.50 -3.23
N TYR A 138 -10.91 -1.27 -2.74
CA TYR A 138 -9.91 -0.95 -1.73
C TYR A 138 -10.11 -1.73 -0.44
N ALA A 139 -11.36 -1.92 0.02
CA ALA A 139 -11.64 -2.75 1.18
C ALA A 139 -11.19 -4.21 0.95
N ALA A 140 -11.45 -4.78 -0.22
CA ALA A 140 -11.01 -6.14 -0.54
C ALA A 140 -9.49 -6.25 -0.63
N GLU A 141 -8.82 -5.27 -1.26
CA GLU A 141 -7.36 -5.20 -1.34
C GLU A 141 -6.74 -5.10 0.07
N LEU A 142 -7.24 -4.19 0.90
CA LEU A 142 -6.79 -3.99 2.27
C LEU A 142 -7.01 -5.25 3.12
N THR A 143 -8.21 -5.83 3.08
CA THR A 143 -8.53 -7.05 3.84
C THR A 143 -7.66 -8.22 3.37
N ALA A 144 -7.54 -8.45 2.07
CA ALA A 144 -6.72 -9.53 1.54
C ALA A 144 -5.24 -9.35 1.88
N ASN A 145 -4.68 -8.15 1.64
CA ASN A 145 -3.26 -7.87 1.77
C ASN A 145 -2.78 -7.70 3.21
N GLN A 146 -3.60 -7.07 4.07
CA GLN A 146 -3.17 -6.68 5.42
C GLN A 146 -3.80 -7.52 6.53
N PHE A 147 -5.00 -8.05 6.33
CA PHE A 147 -5.71 -8.78 7.40
C PHE A 147 -5.63 -10.29 7.24
N VAL A 148 -5.88 -10.79 6.03
CA VAL A 148 -5.95 -12.24 5.79
C VAL A 148 -4.58 -12.77 5.41
N GLY A 149 -3.85 -12.06 4.55
CA GLY A 149 -2.55 -12.50 4.02
C GLY A 149 -1.50 -12.83 5.08
N PRO A 150 -1.15 -11.91 5.99
CA PRO A 150 -0.08 -12.15 6.97
C PRO A 150 -0.37 -13.30 7.95
N PRO A 151 -1.57 -13.41 8.58
CA PRO A 151 -1.89 -14.56 9.42
C PRO A 151 -1.91 -15.88 8.63
N LEU A 152 -2.46 -15.87 7.42
CA LEU A 152 -2.47 -17.04 6.54
C LEU A 152 -1.05 -17.48 6.19
N ALA A 153 -0.13 -16.54 5.94
CA ALA A 153 1.29 -16.86 5.72
C ALA A 153 1.94 -17.55 6.92
N GLY A 154 1.65 -17.08 8.14
CA GLY A 154 2.15 -17.72 9.36
C GLY A 154 1.66 -19.16 9.50
N LEU A 155 0.36 -19.40 9.27
CA LEU A 155 -0.21 -20.75 9.29
C LEU A 155 0.38 -21.65 8.20
N LEU A 156 0.51 -21.13 6.97
CA LEU A 156 1.11 -21.87 5.85
C LEU A 156 2.57 -22.21 6.13
N ALA A 157 3.35 -21.27 6.66
CA ALA A 157 4.75 -21.47 7.00
C ALA A 157 4.92 -22.49 8.14
N ALA A 158 4.02 -22.49 9.13
CA ALA A 158 4.01 -23.48 10.21
C ALA A 158 3.71 -24.89 9.69
N ALA A 159 2.84 -25.02 8.67
CA ALA A 159 2.57 -26.30 8.03
C ALA A 159 3.74 -26.77 7.15
N ALA A 160 4.21 -25.92 6.24
CA ALA A 160 5.41 -26.14 5.45
C ALA A 160 5.89 -24.84 4.79
N ALA A 161 7.18 -24.53 4.88
CA ALA A 161 7.77 -23.36 4.22
C ALA A 161 7.50 -23.31 2.71
N ALA A 162 7.42 -24.47 2.04
CA ALA A 162 7.09 -24.57 0.62
C ALA A 162 5.66 -24.07 0.31
N LEU A 163 4.69 -24.28 1.21
CA LEU A 163 3.31 -23.81 1.04
C LEU A 163 3.22 -22.28 1.09
N ALA A 164 4.04 -21.64 1.92
CA ALA A 164 4.10 -20.18 2.02
C ALA A 164 4.57 -19.51 0.72
N PHE A 165 5.29 -20.23 -0.16
CA PHE A 165 5.76 -19.75 -1.47
C PHE A 165 4.89 -20.23 -2.63
N ALA A 166 4.39 -21.47 -2.57
CA ALA A 166 3.51 -22.01 -3.60
C ALA A 166 2.15 -21.29 -3.61
N THR A 167 1.64 -20.91 -2.44
CA THR A 167 0.31 -20.30 -2.33
C THR A 167 0.21 -18.93 -3.01
N PRO A 168 1.14 -17.96 -2.80
CA PRO A 168 1.12 -16.70 -3.55
C PRO A 168 1.20 -16.90 -5.06
N ALA A 169 2.06 -17.81 -5.54
CA ALA A 169 2.16 -18.12 -6.96
C ALA A 169 0.83 -18.64 -7.53
N ALA A 170 0.19 -19.59 -6.84
CA ALA A 170 -1.11 -20.12 -7.22
C ALA A 170 -2.21 -19.03 -7.21
N LEU A 171 -2.23 -18.17 -6.19
CA LEU A 171 -3.19 -17.07 -6.08
C LEU A 171 -3.03 -16.04 -7.21
N TRP A 172 -1.80 -15.68 -7.60
CA TRP A 172 -1.59 -14.80 -8.76
C TRP A 172 -2.03 -15.47 -10.07
N LEU A 173 -1.82 -16.79 -10.24
CA LEU A 173 -2.34 -17.52 -11.40
C LEU A 173 -3.88 -17.58 -11.42
N LEU A 174 -4.52 -17.77 -10.26
CA LEU A 174 -5.97 -17.68 -10.14
C LEU A 174 -6.49 -16.26 -10.43
N ALA A 175 -5.77 -15.23 -9.99
CA ALA A 175 -6.07 -13.84 -10.33
C ALA A 175 -5.99 -13.62 -11.85
N VAL A 176 -4.95 -14.17 -12.50
CA VAL A 176 -4.81 -14.17 -13.97
C VAL A 176 -6.00 -14.85 -14.65
N ALA A 177 -6.43 -16.01 -14.16
CA ALA A 177 -7.60 -16.71 -14.70
C ALA A 177 -8.90 -15.89 -14.54
N ALA A 178 -9.13 -15.28 -13.37
CA ALA A 178 -10.28 -14.40 -13.14
C ALA A 178 -10.26 -13.18 -14.08
N LEU A 179 -9.08 -12.59 -14.30
CA LEU A 179 -8.89 -11.44 -15.16
C LEU A 179 -8.98 -11.78 -16.66
N PHE A 180 -8.64 -13.01 -17.05
CA PHE A 180 -8.88 -13.50 -18.42
C PHE A 180 -10.36 -13.46 -18.79
N LEU A 181 -11.27 -13.64 -17.83
CA LEU A 181 -12.71 -13.57 -18.06
C LEU A 181 -13.26 -12.15 -18.27
N VAL A 182 -12.49 -11.11 -17.93
CA VAL A 182 -12.84 -9.72 -18.21
C VAL A 182 -12.65 -9.47 -19.71
N ARG A 183 -13.75 -9.42 -20.48
CA ARG A 183 -13.70 -9.20 -21.93
C ARG A 183 -13.72 -7.70 -22.26
N GLY A 184 -12.78 -7.27 -23.09
CA GLY A 184 -12.70 -5.89 -23.58
C GLY A 184 -11.27 -5.48 -23.94
N SER A 185 -11.16 -4.36 -24.65
CA SER A 185 -9.94 -3.57 -24.78
C SER A 185 -10.07 -2.37 -23.84
N TYR A 186 -9.09 -2.18 -22.97
CA TYR A 186 -9.06 -1.10 -21.97
C TYR A 186 -7.90 -0.16 -22.22
N ARG A 187 -7.55 0.01 -23.49
CA ARG A 187 -6.58 0.99 -23.96
C ARG A 187 -7.28 2.33 -24.10
N VAL A 188 -6.69 3.38 -23.53
CA VAL A 188 -7.15 4.75 -23.82
C VAL A 188 -6.63 5.15 -25.18
N GLU A 189 -7.54 5.57 -26.06
CA GLU A 189 -7.20 6.14 -27.35
C GLU A 189 -6.51 7.49 -27.14
N ARG A 190 -5.31 7.64 -27.71
CA ARG A 190 -4.50 8.85 -27.54
C ARG A 190 -4.72 9.76 -28.73
N ALA A 191 -5.07 11.03 -28.46
CA ALA A 191 -5.21 12.04 -29.49
C ALA A 191 -3.87 12.39 -30.16
N GLU A 192 -2.75 12.34 -29.43
CA GLU A 192 -1.42 12.65 -29.98
C GLU A 192 -0.29 11.74 -29.45
N PRO A 193 0.72 11.42 -30.28
CA PRO A 193 1.92 10.69 -29.87
C PRO A 193 2.88 11.59 -29.08
N ALA A 194 2.80 11.56 -27.75
CA ALA A 194 3.79 12.17 -26.86
C ALA A 194 4.94 11.20 -26.51
N THR A 195 6.10 11.71 -26.09
CA THR A 195 7.19 10.89 -25.52
C THR A 195 6.90 10.53 -24.05
N LEU A 196 7.48 9.43 -23.55
CA LEU A 196 7.29 8.99 -22.16
C LEU A 196 7.72 10.08 -21.16
N ARG A 197 8.83 10.77 -21.46
CA ARG A 197 9.35 11.88 -20.64
C ARG A 197 8.39 13.07 -20.63
N ALA A 198 7.76 13.39 -21.77
CA ALA A 198 6.77 14.47 -21.84
C ALA A 198 5.51 14.13 -21.03
N ASP A 199 5.03 12.89 -21.08
CA ASP A 199 3.89 12.42 -20.28
C ASP A 199 4.17 12.54 -18.77
N ILE A 200 5.36 12.11 -18.34
CA ILE A 200 5.81 12.22 -16.93
C ILE A 200 5.92 13.69 -16.50
N ALA A 201 6.59 14.51 -17.30
CA ALA A 201 6.77 15.93 -17.01
C ALA A 201 5.42 16.68 -16.92
N ALA A 202 4.46 16.33 -17.80
CA ALA A 202 3.12 16.89 -17.77
C ALA A 202 2.38 16.53 -16.47
N GLY A 203 2.44 15.26 -16.05
CA GLY A 203 1.81 14.79 -14.80
C GLY A 203 2.39 15.48 -13.56
N LEU A 204 3.73 15.53 -13.45
CA LEU A 204 4.42 16.24 -12.35
C LEU A 204 4.09 17.73 -12.34
N ARG A 205 4.16 18.40 -13.50
CA ARG A 205 3.86 19.83 -13.62
C ARG A 205 2.41 20.13 -13.24
N TYR A 206 1.47 19.30 -13.68
CA TYR A 206 0.06 19.45 -13.32
C TYR A 206 -0.15 19.28 -11.81
N LEU A 207 0.39 18.22 -11.21
CA LEU A 207 0.33 17.98 -9.77
C LEU A 207 0.87 19.17 -8.98
N TRP A 208 2.02 19.73 -9.40
CA TRP A 208 2.68 20.81 -8.67
C TRP A 208 2.02 22.18 -8.82
N ARG A 209 1.37 22.44 -9.98
CA ARG A 209 0.60 23.66 -10.23
C ARG A 209 -0.75 23.63 -9.52
N GLN A 210 -1.38 22.46 -9.40
CA GLN A 210 -2.65 22.31 -8.69
C GLN A 210 -2.43 22.27 -7.18
N LYS A 211 -2.71 23.40 -6.50
CA LYS A 211 -2.47 23.58 -5.06
C LYS A 211 -3.06 22.45 -4.21
N VAL A 212 -4.31 22.06 -4.48
CA VAL A 212 -5.01 20.99 -3.73
C VAL A 212 -4.30 19.64 -3.92
N LEU A 213 -3.99 19.26 -5.15
CA LEU A 213 -3.35 17.97 -5.44
C LEU A 213 -1.96 17.87 -4.84
N ARG A 214 -1.16 18.93 -4.93
CA ARG A 214 0.17 19.01 -4.30
C ARG A 214 0.06 18.83 -2.78
N ARG A 215 -0.88 19.52 -2.13
CA ARG A 215 -1.09 19.43 -0.68
C ARG A 215 -1.52 18.02 -0.26
N LEU A 216 -2.44 17.39 -1.00
CA LEU A 216 -2.83 16.00 -0.74
C LEU A 216 -1.64 15.06 -0.90
N ALA A 217 -0.81 15.23 -1.93
CA ALA A 217 0.36 14.38 -2.15
C ALA A 217 1.37 14.49 -1.01
N VAL A 218 1.70 15.73 -0.60
CA VAL A 218 2.64 15.99 0.51
C VAL A 218 2.09 15.43 1.82
N LEU A 219 0.82 15.68 2.12
CA LEU A 219 0.15 15.20 3.33
C LEU A 219 0.17 13.67 3.41
N THR A 220 -0.19 12.97 2.33
CA THR A 220 -0.15 11.50 2.29
C THR A 220 1.28 10.98 2.35
N GLY A 221 2.23 11.65 1.68
CA GLY A 221 3.65 11.30 1.72
C GLY A 221 4.24 11.42 3.13
N LEU A 222 3.94 12.51 3.86
CA LEU A 222 4.36 12.72 5.25
C LEU A 222 3.76 11.69 6.20
N PHE A 223 2.46 11.40 6.03
CA PHE A 223 1.80 10.37 6.83
C PHE A 223 2.43 8.99 6.60
N ASN A 224 2.59 8.58 5.33
CA ASN A 224 3.18 7.29 5.00
C ASN A 224 4.65 7.19 5.42
N PHE A 225 5.41 8.28 5.34
CA PHE A 225 6.77 8.36 5.87
C PHE A 225 6.77 8.08 7.37
N ALA A 226 5.99 8.83 8.14
CA ALA A 226 5.90 8.70 9.59
C ALA A 226 5.37 7.33 10.04
N SER A 227 4.33 6.83 9.39
CA SER A 227 3.76 5.50 9.67
C SER A 227 4.73 4.38 9.36
N ASN A 228 5.50 4.46 8.27
CA ASN A 228 6.47 3.40 7.95
C ASN A 228 7.71 3.48 8.86
N ALA A 229 8.12 4.69 9.27
CA ALA A 229 9.17 4.86 10.26
C ALA A 229 8.84 4.19 11.59
N THR A 230 7.60 4.33 12.06
CA THR A 230 7.15 3.69 13.30
C THR A 230 6.84 2.21 13.13
N SER A 231 6.25 1.81 12.01
CA SER A 231 5.94 0.40 11.71
C SER A 231 7.22 -0.46 11.70
N ALA A 232 8.32 0.06 11.16
CA ALA A 232 9.60 -0.65 11.08
C ALA A 232 10.15 -1.08 12.46
N VAL A 233 9.85 -0.32 13.52
CA VAL A 233 10.33 -0.60 14.88
C VAL A 233 9.24 -1.06 15.84
N LEU A 234 8.00 -1.14 15.36
CA LEU A 234 6.85 -1.41 16.20
C LEU A 234 6.90 -2.80 16.85
N VAL A 235 7.43 -3.80 16.14
CA VAL A 235 7.62 -5.15 16.70
C VAL A 235 8.57 -5.13 17.89
N LEU A 236 9.68 -4.38 17.81
CA LEU A 236 10.65 -4.21 18.90
C LEU A 236 10.02 -3.49 20.10
N TYR A 237 9.14 -2.53 19.83
CA TYR A 237 8.38 -1.84 20.87
C TYR A 237 7.40 -2.77 21.59
N ALA A 238 6.69 -3.60 20.83
CA ALA A 238 5.71 -4.54 21.36
C ALA A 238 6.36 -5.65 22.19
N THR A 239 7.43 -6.28 21.70
CA THR A 239 8.09 -7.39 22.40
C THR A 239 9.04 -6.92 23.51
N GLY A 240 9.55 -5.69 23.44
CA GLY A 240 10.40 -5.10 24.47
C GLY A 240 9.59 -4.28 25.49
N PRO A 241 9.48 -2.95 25.33
CA PRO A 241 8.79 -2.06 26.27
C PRO A 241 7.38 -2.48 26.73
N MET A 242 6.58 -3.15 25.89
CA MET A 242 5.24 -3.61 26.26
C MET A 242 5.22 -5.03 26.83
N ASN A 243 6.33 -5.78 26.74
CA ASN A 243 6.43 -7.21 27.09
C ASN A 243 5.29 -8.07 26.53
N LEU A 244 4.82 -7.77 25.31
CA LEU A 244 3.80 -8.59 24.67
C LEU A 244 4.41 -9.88 24.15
N PRO A 245 3.72 -11.03 24.33
CA PRO A 245 4.05 -12.23 23.59
C PRO A 245 3.81 -12.00 22.09
N GLU A 246 4.42 -12.81 21.23
CA GLU A 246 4.29 -12.68 19.76
C GLU A 246 2.82 -12.66 19.29
N ALA A 247 1.96 -13.48 19.92
CA ALA A 247 0.52 -13.48 19.66
C ALA A 247 -0.16 -12.13 19.98
N GLY A 248 0.34 -11.43 21.00
CA GLY A 248 -0.15 -10.10 21.41
C GLY A 248 0.16 -9.02 20.38
N TYR A 249 1.30 -9.11 19.67
CA TYR A 249 1.63 -8.19 18.57
C TYR A 249 0.63 -8.32 17.41
N GLY A 250 0.28 -9.56 17.03
CA GLY A 250 -0.74 -9.81 16.00
C GLY A 250 -2.11 -9.25 16.39
N LEU A 251 -2.54 -9.46 17.64
CA LEU A 251 -3.79 -8.89 18.17
C LEU A 251 -3.78 -7.36 18.14
N LEU A 252 -2.64 -6.74 18.45
CA LEU A 252 -2.48 -5.29 18.42
C LEU A 252 -2.63 -4.72 17.00
N LEU A 253 -2.01 -5.36 16.00
CA LEU A 253 -2.22 -4.99 14.59
C LEU A 253 -3.68 -5.20 14.16
N GLY A 254 -4.32 -6.24 14.70
CA GLY A 254 -5.74 -6.52 14.53
C GLY A 254 -6.66 -5.36 14.93
N THR A 255 -6.25 -4.49 15.87
CA THR A 255 -7.08 -3.34 16.28
C THR A 255 -7.09 -2.23 15.22
N ILE A 256 -5.96 -1.94 14.56
CA ILE A 256 -5.90 -1.04 13.39
C ILE A 256 -6.89 -1.52 12.34
N ALA A 257 -6.84 -2.82 12.12
CA ALA A 257 -7.65 -3.56 11.20
C ALA A 257 -9.17 -3.40 11.53
N ALA A 258 -9.57 -3.72 12.76
CA ALA A 258 -10.96 -3.52 13.20
C ALA A 258 -11.42 -2.05 13.06
N GLY A 259 -10.55 -1.10 13.38
CA GLY A 259 -10.82 0.32 13.19
C GLY A 259 -11.03 0.69 11.71
N SER A 260 -10.21 0.16 10.81
CA SER A 260 -10.36 0.36 9.37
C SER A 260 -11.68 -0.17 8.82
N LEU A 261 -12.16 -1.31 9.31
CA LEU A 261 -13.49 -1.83 8.95
C LEU A 261 -14.60 -0.86 9.38
N VAL A 262 -14.55 -0.39 10.63
CA VAL A 262 -15.51 0.60 11.14
C VAL A 262 -15.43 1.91 10.34
N GLY A 263 -14.22 2.39 10.04
CA GLY A 263 -14.00 3.58 9.22
C GLY A 263 -14.55 3.46 7.80
N SER A 264 -14.51 2.26 7.22
CA SER A 264 -15.10 2.00 5.89
C SER A 264 -16.63 2.17 5.88
N LEU A 265 -17.30 1.81 6.98
CA LEU A 265 -18.75 1.94 7.15
C LEU A 265 -19.14 3.38 7.53
N ALA A 266 -18.32 4.03 8.35
CA ALA A 266 -18.60 5.36 8.89
C ALA A 266 -18.15 6.52 7.99
N GLY A 267 -17.25 6.28 7.02
CA GLY A 267 -16.59 7.36 6.27
C GLY A 267 -17.53 8.27 5.49
N ALA A 268 -18.50 7.71 4.77
CA ALA A 268 -19.49 8.49 4.02
C ALA A 268 -20.41 9.30 4.95
N TRP A 269 -20.78 8.70 6.10
CA TRP A 269 -21.59 9.36 7.11
C TRP A 269 -20.84 10.53 7.78
N LEU A 270 -19.56 10.32 8.11
CA LEU A 270 -18.69 11.37 8.66
C LEU A 270 -18.51 12.53 7.69
N GLU A 271 -18.22 12.25 6.40
CA GLU A 271 -18.09 13.30 5.38
C GLU A 271 -19.40 14.10 5.22
N GLY A 272 -20.54 13.42 5.19
CA GLY A 272 -21.86 14.07 5.07
C GLY A 272 -22.22 14.95 6.27
N ARG A 273 -21.81 14.55 7.49
CA ARG A 273 -22.15 15.28 8.72
C ARG A 273 -21.19 16.40 9.06
N LEU A 274 -19.88 16.19 8.87
CA LEU A 274 -18.83 17.14 9.28
C LEU A 274 -18.36 18.03 8.12
N GLY A 275 -18.65 17.64 6.88
CA GLY A 275 -18.05 18.23 5.70
C GLY A 275 -16.63 17.73 5.46
N ARG A 276 -16.14 17.94 4.24
CA ARG A 276 -14.88 17.35 3.74
C ARG A 276 -13.65 17.75 4.57
N THR A 277 -13.45 19.04 4.81
CA THR A 277 -12.22 19.53 5.46
C THR A 277 -12.13 19.08 6.91
N ARG A 278 -13.22 19.22 7.69
CA ARG A 278 -13.26 18.76 9.08
C ARG A 278 -13.07 17.25 9.19
N THR A 279 -13.67 16.49 8.27
CA THR A 279 -13.46 15.03 8.20
C THR A 279 -11.98 14.69 8.01
N LEU A 280 -11.28 15.38 7.10
CA LEU A 280 -9.84 15.19 6.91
C LEU A 280 -9.02 15.57 8.15
N VAL A 281 -9.35 16.68 8.82
CA VAL A 281 -8.67 17.08 10.07
C VAL A 281 -8.83 16.01 11.15
N VAL A 282 -10.05 15.54 11.41
CA VAL A 282 -10.32 14.51 12.42
C VAL A 282 -9.60 13.20 12.06
N ALA A 283 -9.65 12.81 10.79
CA ALA A 283 -8.98 11.60 10.30
C ALA A 283 -7.45 11.67 10.47
N LEU A 284 -6.83 12.84 10.25
CA LEU A 284 -5.39 13.03 10.45
C LEU A 284 -5.00 13.06 11.92
N LEU A 285 -5.82 13.67 12.78
CA LEU A 285 -5.61 13.63 14.22
C LEU A 285 -5.67 12.17 14.72
N ALA A 286 -6.65 11.40 14.27
CA ALA A 286 -6.75 9.98 14.57
C ALA A 286 -5.52 9.20 14.06
N GLY A 287 -5.04 9.49 12.84
CA GLY A 287 -3.81 8.91 12.32
C GLY A 287 -2.57 9.27 13.14
N ALA A 288 -2.46 10.52 13.60
CA ALA A 288 -1.37 10.95 14.48
C ALA A 288 -1.42 10.27 15.86
N VAL A 289 -2.62 9.99 16.38
CA VAL A 289 -2.81 9.19 17.61
C VAL A 289 -2.24 7.78 17.42
N LEU A 290 -2.51 7.11 16.30
CA LEU A 290 -1.93 5.79 16.01
C LEU A 290 -0.39 5.82 16.02
N ILE A 291 0.21 6.88 15.49
CA ILE A 291 1.68 7.02 15.46
C ILE A 291 2.23 7.40 16.85
N GLY A 292 1.54 8.27 17.59
CA GLY A 292 2.06 8.90 18.80
C GLY A 292 1.77 8.19 20.12
N VAL A 293 0.69 7.39 20.23
CA VAL A 293 0.32 6.73 21.49
C VAL A 293 1.45 5.86 22.09
N PRO A 294 2.23 5.09 21.31
CA PRO A 294 3.37 4.35 21.84
C PRO A 294 4.46 5.23 22.49
N ALA A 295 4.54 6.51 22.14
CA ALA A 295 5.43 7.45 22.83
C ALA A 295 4.95 7.74 24.27
N ALA A 296 3.64 7.85 24.47
CA ALA A 296 3.04 8.26 25.73
C ALA A 296 2.86 7.12 26.74
N THR A 297 2.62 5.89 26.27
CA THR A 297 2.31 4.75 27.15
C THR A 297 2.77 3.41 26.57
N THR A 298 3.13 2.49 27.46
CA THR A 298 3.45 1.08 27.13
C THR A 298 2.26 0.15 27.36
N SER A 299 1.10 0.66 27.81
CA SER A 299 -0.09 -0.16 28.07
C SER A 299 -0.66 -0.72 26.76
N PRO A 300 -0.73 -2.05 26.58
CA PRO A 300 -1.29 -2.66 25.37
C PRO A 300 -2.72 -2.23 25.05
N TYR A 301 -3.53 -2.00 26.08
CA TYR A 301 -4.92 -1.58 25.91
C TYR A 301 -5.03 -0.16 25.35
N LEU A 302 -4.22 0.77 25.86
CA LEU A 302 -4.23 2.16 25.39
C LEU A 302 -3.63 2.28 23.99
N VAL A 303 -2.53 1.55 23.71
CA VAL A 303 -1.95 1.47 22.37
C VAL A 303 -2.95 0.86 21.39
N GLY A 304 -3.61 -0.24 21.78
CA GLY A 304 -4.64 -0.90 20.98
C GLY A 304 -5.83 0.01 20.66
N ALA A 305 -6.30 0.80 21.64
CA ALA A 305 -7.37 1.77 21.42
C ALA A 305 -6.94 2.91 20.48
N GLY A 306 -5.71 3.41 20.64
CA GLY A 306 -5.13 4.42 19.74
C GLY A 306 -5.00 3.92 18.30
N PHE A 307 -4.57 2.67 18.14
CA PHE A 307 -4.47 1.98 16.85
C PHE A 307 -5.83 1.78 16.19
N PHE A 308 -6.85 1.40 16.96
CA PHE A 308 -8.23 1.31 16.48
C PHE A 308 -8.74 2.66 15.97
N VAL A 309 -8.56 3.73 16.76
CA VAL A 309 -8.97 5.08 16.35
C VAL A 309 -8.23 5.54 15.10
N GLY A 310 -6.91 5.32 15.02
CA GLY A 310 -6.16 5.68 13.81
C GLY A 310 -6.48 4.81 12.61
N GLY A 311 -6.85 3.54 12.79
CA GLY A 311 -7.36 2.68 11.73
C GLY A 311 -8.63 3.25 11.08
N ILE A 312 -9.54 3.81 11.87
CA ILE A 312 -10.71 4.56 11.37
C ILE A 312 -10.22 5.77 10.55
N GLY A 313 -9.32 6.57 11.13
CA GLY A 313 -8.76 7.76 10.50
C GLY A 313 -8.12 7.48 9.13
N ILE A 314 -7.32 6.42 9.02
CA ILE A 314 -6.65 6.01 7.78
C ILE A 314 -7.67 5.79 6.65
N VAL A 315 -8.71 5.01 6.91
CA VAL A 315 -9.70 4.67 5.87
C VAL A 315 -10.54 5.87 5.50
N VAL A 316 -11.01 6.64 6.49
CA VAL A 316 -11.80 7.85 6.24
C VAL A 316 -11.00 8.87 5.43
N ALA A 317 -9.74 9.10 5.79
CA ALA A 317 -8.83 9.96 5.03
C ALA A 317 -8.66 9.46 3.58
N ASN A 318 -8.40 8.17 3.39
CA ASN A 318 -8.16 7.58 2.07
C ASN A 318 -9.36 7.79 1.13
N VAL A 319 -10.57 7.49 1.60
CA VAL A 319 -11.82 7.66 0.82
C VAL A 319 -11.98 9.09 0.34
N VAL A 320 -11.80 10.06 1.23
CA VAL A 320 -11.95 11.49 0.91
C VAL A 320 -10.87 11.96 -0.06
N MET A 321 -9.59 11.61 0.17
CA MET A 321 -8.47 12.05 -0.66
C MET A 321 -8.52 11.48 -2.07
N VAL A 322 -8.84 10.19 -2.21
CA VAL A 322 -8.98 9.54 -3.52
C VAL A 322 -10.11 10.20 -4.31
N SER A 323 -11.26 10.41 -3.68
CA SER A 323 -12.42 11.05 -4.31
C SER A 323 -12.12 12.48 -4.75
N LEU A 324 -11.46 13.27 -3.90
CA LEU A 324 -11.09 14.65 -4.21
C LEU A 324 -10.10 14.73 -5.38
N ARG A 325 -9.10 13.84 -5.41
CA ARG A 325 -8.12 13.77 -6.50
C ARG A 325 -8.80 13.44 -7.83
N GLN A 326 -9.70 12.46 -7.84
CA GLN A 326 -10.44 12.07 -9.04
C GLN A 326 -11.33 13.21 -9.57
N ARG A 327 -11.97 13.99 -8.69
CA ARG A 327 -12.82 15.13 -9.12
C ARG A 327 -12.04 16.31 -9.70
N ILE A 328 -10.83 16.58 -9.23
CA ILE A 328 -10.02 17.73 -9.67
C ILE A 328 -9.20 17.41 -10.92
N THR A 329 -8.96 16.13 -11.19
CA THR A 329 -8.05 15.71 -12.25
C THR A 329 -8.83 15.44 -13.54
N PRO A 330 -8.51 16.12 -14.65
CA PRO A 330 -9.13 15.85 -15.94
C PRO A 330 -8.91 14.40 -16.37
N ASP A 331 -9.89 13.80 -17.04
CA ASP A 331 -9.85 12.38 -17.42
C ASP A 331 -8.59 12.02 -18.23
N ALA A 332 -8.17 12.91 -19.14
CA ALA A 332 -6.97 12.76 -19.97
C ALA A 332 -5.64 12.76 -19.16
N MET A 333 -5.66 13.25 -17.92
CA MET A 333 -4.49 13.41 -17.05
C MET A 333 -4.52 12.48 -15.83
N LEU A 334 -5.61 11.72 -15.60
CA LEU A 334 -5.80 10.89 -14.41
C LEU A 334 -4.64 9.92 -14.17
N GLY A 335 -4.23 9.13 -15.17
CA GLY A 335 -3.14 8.16 -15.05
C GLY A 335 -1.80 8.81 -14.70
N ARG A 336 -1.44 9.90 -15.40
CA ARG A 336 -0.19 10.65 -15.20
C ARG A 336 -0.12 11.30 -13.83
N VAL A 337 -1.20 11.96 -13.41
CA VAL A 337 -1.28 12.64 -12.11
C VAL A 337 -1.33 11.63 -10.96
N ASN A 338 -2.05 10.50 -11.12
CA ASN A 338 -2.07 9.44 -10.13
C ASN A 338 -0.67 8.87 -9.89
N SER A 339 0.10 8.67 -10.96
CA SER A 339 1.46 8.14 -10.87
C SER A 339 2.42 9.11 -10.18
N SER A 340 2.33 10.40 -10.49
CA SER A 340 3.05 11.46 -9.77
C SER A 340 2.66 11.55 -8.29
N TYR A 341 1.37 11.39 -7.99
CA TYR A 341 0.88 11.36 -6.62
C TYR A 341 1.41 10.14 -5.86
N ARG A 342 1.40 8.95 -6.48
CA ARG A 342 1.87 7.69 -5.87
C ARG A 342 3.36 7.68 -5.62
N LEU A 343 4.15 8.32 -6.47
CA LEU A 343 5.57 8.53 -6.20
C LEU A 343 5.77 9.20 -4.83
N ILE A 344 5.04 10.28 -4.54
CA ILE A 344 5.16 11.01 -3.28
C ILE A 344 4.51 10.22 -2.14
N ALA A 345 3.34 9.63 -2.39
CA ALA A 345 2.60 8.92 -1.35
C ALA A 345 3.32 7.63 -0.91
N TRP A 346 3.77 6.80 -1.84
CA TRP A 346 4.28 5.46 -1.55
C TRP A 346 5.81 5.40 -1.62
N GLY A 347 6.44 6.24 -2.43
CA GLY A 347 7.90 6.34 -2.48
C GLY A 347 8.54 6.84 -1.18
N THR A 348 7.78 7.50 -0.30
CA THR A 348 8.26 7.89 1.04
C THR A 348 8.23 6.75 2.05
N MET A 349 7.54 5.64 1.78
CA MET A 349 7.46 4.49 2.69
C MET A 349 8.84 3.87 2.99
N PRO A 350 9.66 3.48 1.99
CA PRO A 350 10.98 2.91 2.25
C PRO A 350 11.92 3.92 2.95
N LEU A 351 11.80 5.21 2.61
CA LEU A 351 12.57 6.27 3.25
C LEU A 351 12.19 6.41 4.73
N GLY A 352 10.90 6.35 5.03
CA GLY A 352 10.37 6.35 6.39
C GLY A 352 10.91 5.19 7.20
N ALA A 353 10.79 3.96 6.68
CA ALA A 353 11.30 2.77 7.35
C ALA A 353 12.80 2.86 7.67
N LEU A 354 13.62 3.32 6.71
CA LEU A 354 15.05 3.52 6.90
C LEU A 354 15.36 4.57 7.98
N VAL A 355 14.74 5.75 7.87
CA VAL A 355 14.94 6.85 8.82
C VAL A 355 14.43 6.46 10.21
N GLY A 356 13.30 5.75 10.30
CA GLY A 356 12.76 5.24 11.54
C GLY A 356 13.71 4.30 12.25
N GLY A 357 14.28 3.33 11.53
CA GLY A 357 15.29 2.42 12.07
C GLY A 357 16.53 3.16 12.60
N LEU A 358 17.08 4.10 11.83
CA LEU A 358 18.26 4.88 12.21
C LEU A 358 17.99 5.81 13.40
N LEU A 359 16.86 6.52 13.40
CA LEU A 359 16.49 7.41 14.50
C LEU A 359 16.19 6.62 15.78
N ALA A 360 15.50 5.47 15.70
CA ALA A 360 15.28 4.62 16.87
C ALA A 360 16.58 4.19 17.56
N GLN A 361 17.66 3.96 16.80
CA GLN A 361 18.96 3.62 17.38
C GLN A 361 19.59 4.80 18.12
N GLN A 362 19.40 6.02 17.64
CA GLN A 362 20.04 7.22 18.20
C GLN A 362 19.26 7.80 19.38
N ILE A 363 17.93 7.88 19.26
CA ILE A 363 17.06 8.56 20.24
C ILE A 363 16.13 7.60 20.98
N GLY A 364 16.16 6.30 20.67
CA GLY A 364 15.28 5.29 21.27
C GLY A 364 13.89 5.20 20.63
N LEU A 365 13.15 4.16 21.01
CA LEU A 365 11.84 3.83 20.41
C LEU A 365 10.76 4.89 20.72
N ARG A 366 10.56 5.23 22.00
CA ARG A 366 9.48 6.17 22.41
C ARG A 366 9.65 7.58 21.83
N PRO A 367 10.86 8.19 21.84
CA PRO A 367 11.06 9.50 21.22
C PRO A 367 10.83 9.48 19.70
N LEU A 368 11.18 8.39 19.01
CA LEU A 368 10.86 8.24 17.58
C LEU A 368 9.35 8.35 17.33
N PHE A 369 8.50 7.65 18.09
CA PHE A 369 7.04 7.72 17.93
C PHE A 369 6.53 9.16 18.13
N ALA A 370 7.07 9.90 19.09
CA ALA A 370 6.70 11.30 19.31
C ALA A 370 7.11 12.20 18.12
N VAL A 371 8.35 12.07 17.65
CA VAL A 371 8.85 12.84 16.50
C VAL A 371 8.02 12.55 15.24
N MET A 372 7.73 11.27 14.96
CA MET A 372 6.94 10.89 13.79
C MET A 372 5.48 11.33 13.90
N ALA A 373 4.90 11.37 15.10
CA ALA A 373 3.57 11.93 15.31
C ALA A 373 3.55 13.44 15.02
N LEU A 374 4.58 14.19 15.43
CA LEU A 374 4.73 15.61 15.08
C LEU A 374 4.86 15.81 13.56
N VAL A 375 5.67 14.98 12.90
CA VAL A 375 5.81 14.99 11.42
C VAL A 375 4.45 14.77 10.76
N ALA A 376 3.67 13.78 11.21
CA ALA A 376 2.32 13.55 10.67
C ALA A 376 1.38 14.74 10.92
N LEU A 377 1.46 15.40 12.08
CA LEU A 377 0.65 16.58 12.42
C LEU A 377 1.00 17.80 11.57
N THR A 378 2.23 17.94 11.06
CA THR A 378 2.55 19.02 10.10
C THR A 378 1.68 18.96 8.83
N GLY A 379 1.17 17.77 8.48
CA GLY A 379 0.19 17.57 7.42
C GLY A 379 -1.12 18.34 7.62
N LEU A 380 -1.50 18.70 8.85
CA LEU A 380 -2.70 19.52 9.11
C LEU A 380 -2.61 20.91 8.49
N ALA A 381 -1.40 21.47 8.36
CA ALA A 381 -1.19 22.75 7.67
C ALA A 381 -1.59 22.67 6.19
N CYS A 382 -1.46 21.49 5.57
CA CYS A 382 -1.90 21.25 4.20
C CYS A 382 -3.42 21.21 4.07
N VAL A 383 -4.16 20.81 5.12
CA VAL A 383 -5.64 20.71 5.12
C VAL A 383 -6.31 22.06 5.32
N ARG A 384 -5.83 22.88 6.28
CA ARG A 384 -6.42 24.21 6.55
C ARG A 384 -6.42 25.11 5.32
N ALA A 385 -5.42 24.94 4.46
CA ALA A 385 -5.30 25.71 3.25
C ALA A 385 -6.20 25.19 2.11
N LEU A 386 -6.90 24.06 2.26
CA LEU A 386 -7.86 23.58 1.26
C LEU A 386 -9.17 24.39 1.23
N ASP A 387 -9.46 25.12 2.31
CA ASP A 387 -10.62 26.02 2.41
C ASP A 387 -10.35 27.41 1.79
N THR A 388 -9.11 27.70 1.40
CA THR A 388 -8.66 28.95 0.73
C THR A 388 -8.24 28.70 -0.71
#